data_AF-A0A969HL66-F1
#
_entry.id   AF-A0A969HL66-F1
#
_cell.length_a   1.000
_cell.length_b   1.000
_cell.length_c   1.000
_cell.angle_alpha   90.00
_cell.angle_beta   90.00
_cell.angle_gamma   90.00
#
_symmetry.space_group_name_H-M   'P 1'
#
loop_
_entity.id
_entity.type
_entity.pdbx_description
1 polymer ?
#
loop_
_entity_poly.entity_id
_entity_poly.type
_entity_poly.pdbx_seq_one_letter_code
_entity_poly.pdbx_strand_id
1 'polypeptide(L)' 'MYAAQLFNQQENSAVPYIYGSVTNGYDWAFLQLKENQLYIDTDRYTILKISELLGVFQVVVDAF' A
#
# COMPACT_ATOMS: atom_id res chain seq x y z
N MET A 1 0.14 2.56 -8.62
CA MET A 1 1.03 1.42 -8.29
C MET A 1 1.72 0.86 -9.52
N TYR A 2 1.00 0.40 -10.56
CA TYR A 2 1.64 -0.14 -11.78
C TYR A 2 2.60 0.84 -12.47
N ALA A 3 2.20 2.10 -12.67
CA ALA A 3 3.11 3.12 -13.22
C ALA A 3 4.37 3.32 -12.37
N ALA A 4 4.27 3.24 -11.04
CA ALA A 4 5.41 3.33 -10.14
C ALA A 4 6.35 2.10 -10.27
N GLN A 5 5.79 0.92 -10.51
CA GLN A 5 6.59 -0.27 -10.81
C GLN A 5 7.39 -0.11 -12.10
N LEU A 6 6.73 0.34 -13.18
CA LEU A 6 7.40 0.59 -14.46
C LEU A 6 8.49 1.65 -14.31
N PHE A 7 8.21 2.74 -13.61
CA PHE A 7 9.19 3.79 -13.33
C PHE A 7 10.39 3.25 -12.55
N ASN A 8 10.15 2.53 -11.45
CA ASN A 8 11.23 1.94 -10.65
C ASN A 8 12.08 0.94 -11.43
N GLN A 9 11.48 0.15 -12.32
CA GLN A 9 12.20 -0.75 -13.24
C GLN A 9 13.08 0.03 -14.22
N GLN A 10 12.58 1.13 -14.78
CA GLN A 10 13.33 1.99 -15.71
C GLN A 10 14.52 2.67 -15.01
N GLU A 11 14.35 3.08 -13.75
CA GLU A 11 15.39 3.71 -12.93
C GLU A 11 16.35 2.72 -12.24
N ASN A 12 16.35 1.44 -12.64
CA ASN A 12 17.14 0.36 -12.03
C ASN A 12 16.97 0.24 -10.49
N SER A 13 15.82 0.68 -9.99
CA SER A 13 15.45 0.71 -8.57
C SER A 13 14.23 -0.20 -8.32
N ALA A 14 14.20 -1.35 -9.00
CA ALA A 14 13.09 -2.29 -8.90
C ALA A 14 12.93 -2.79 -7.45
N VAL A 15 11.70 -2.69 -6.94
CA VAL A 15 11.33 -3.16 -5.60
C VAL A 15 10.41 -4.37 -5.71
N PRO A 16 10.52 -5.35 -4.78
CA PRO A 16 9.70 -6.57 -4.83
C PRO A 16 8.22 -6.30 -4.49
N TYR A 17 7.95 -5.25 -3.73
CA TYR A 17 6.61 -4.87 -3.27
C TYR A 17 6.41 -3.37 -3.45
N ILE A 18 5.21 -2.99 -3.92
CA ILE A 18 4.73 -1.62 -3.84
C ILE A 18 3.47 -1.65 -2.98
N TYR A 19 3.45 -0.84 -1.93
CA TYR A 19 2.28 -0.65 -1.07
C TYR A 19 1.53 0.60 -1.51
N GLY A 20 0.21 0.58 -1.39
CA GLY A 20 -0.64 1.70 -1.73
C GLY A 20 -1.88 1.75 -0.85
N SER A 21 -2.51 2.92 -0.79
CA SER A 21 -3.78 3.13 -0.10
C SER A 21 -4.71 3.97 -0.94
N VAL A 22 -6.01 3.68 -0.88
CA VAL A 22 -7.07 4.51 -1.45
C VAL A 22 -7.94 4.99 -0.31
N THR A 23 -8.27 6.29 -0.30
CA THR A 23 -9.07 6.89 0.78
C THR A 23 -9.94 8.02 0.27
N ASN A 24 -11.07 8.24 0.94
CA ASN A 24 -11.90 9.44 0.82
C ASN A 24 -11.68 10.42 2.00
N GLY A 25 -10.67 10.19 2.84
CA GLY A 25 -10.38 10.93 4.06
C GLY A 25 -10.98 10.31 5.33
N TYR A 26 -12.06 9.54 5.20
CA TYR A 26 -12.72 8.86 6.33
C TYR A 26 -12.39 7.37 6.38
N ASP A 27 -12.46 6.70 5.24
CA ASP A 27 -12.19 5.27 5.11
C ASP A 27 -10.96 5.02 4.24
N TRP A 28 -10.17 4.03 4.63
CA TRP A 28 -8.94 3.66 3.98
C TRP A 28 -8.99 2.18 3.59
N ALA A 29 -8.55 1.90 2.37
CA ALA A 29 -8.31 0.57 1.85
C ALA A 29 -6.85 0.45 1.45
N PHE A 30 -6.22 -0.68 1.77
CA PHE A 30 -4.80 -0.92 1.50
C PHE A 30 -4.60 -1.95 0.40
N LEU A 31 -3.53 -1.79 -0.36
CA LEU A 31 -3.18 -2.63 -1.49
C LEU A 31 -1.68 -2.94 -1.49
N GLN A 32 -1.33 -4.11 -1.99
CA GLN A 32 0.05 -4.51 -2.27
C GLN A 32 0.15 -5.02 -3.70
N LEU A 33 1.09 -4.49 -4.48
CA LEU A 33 1.44 -5.00 -5.79
C LEU A 33 2.76 -5.77 -5.66
N LYS A 34 2.71 -7.06 -5.98
CA LYS A 34 3.88 -7.94 -6.08
C LYS A 34 3.96 -8.44 -7.52
N GLU A 35 5.01 -8.05 -8.23
CA GLU A 35 5.15 -8.36 -9.67
C GLU A 35 3.88 -7.98 -10.43
N ASN A 36 3.14 -8.96 -10.98
CA ASN A 36 1.92 -8.74 -11.73
C ASN A 36 0.64 -9.12 -10.97
N GLN A 37 0.72 -9.26 -9.64
CA GLN A 37 -0.39 -9.64 -8.78
C GLN A 37 -0.71 -8.53 -7.78
N LEU A 38 -1.96 -8.06 -7.82
CA LEU A 38 -2.51 -7.08 -6.89
C LEU A 38 -3.26 -7.79 -5.78
N TYR A 39 -2.86 -7.51 -4.55
CA TYR A 39 -3.55 -7.91 -3.33
C TYR A 39 -4.30 -6.70 -2.78
N ILE A 40 -5.55 -6.90 -2.41
CA ILE A 40 -6.42 -5.86 -1.86
C ILE A 40 -6.88 -6.33 -0.49
N ASP A 41 -6.69 -5.50 0.52
CA ASP A 41 -7.27 -5.73 1.82
C ASP A 41 -8.81 -5.57 1.75
N THR A 42 -9.52 -6.60 2.19
CA THR A 42 -10.99 -6.62 2.23
C THR A 42 -11.53 -5.77 3.37
N ASP A 43 -10.72 -5.48 4.38
CA ASP A 43 -11.12 -4.63 5.50
C ASP A 43 -11.09 -3.14 5.12
N ARG A 44 -11.82 -2.34 5.91
CA ARG A 44 -11.87 -0.88 5.79
C ARG A 44 -11.48 -0.27 7.11
N TYR A 45 -10.49 0.60 7.05
CA TYR A 45 -9.93 1.25 8.22
C TYR A 45 -10.44 2.68 8.27
N THR A 46 -11.27 2.98 9.27
CA THR A 46 -11.82 4.32 9.47
C THR A 46 -10.85 5.20 10.25
N ILE A 47 -10.82 6.49 9.93
CA ILE A 47 -10.04 7.51 10.66
C ILE A 47 -10.43 7.61 12.13
N LEU A 48 -11.64 7.18 12.51
CA LEU A 48 -12.08 7.14 13.91
C LEU A 48 -11.33 6.10 14.74
N LYS A 49 -10.73 5.09 14.09
CA LYS A 49 -9.96 4.03 14.72
C LYS A 49 -8.47 4.18 14.38
N ILE A 50 -7.91 5.30 14.79
CA ILE A 50 -6.54 5.72 14.43
C ILE A 50 -5.50 4.63 14.73
N SER A 51 -5.61 3.91 15.84
CA SER A 51 -4.64 2.86 16.20
C SER A 51 -4.63 1.69 15.20
N GLU A 52 -5.80 1.28 14.69
CA GLU A 52 -5.89 0.23 13.66
C GLU A 52 -5.30 0.74 12.35
N LEU A 53 -5.68 1.96 11.93
CA LEU A 53 -5.18 2.59 10.71
C LEU A 53 -3.66 2.76 10.72
N LEU A 54 -3.10 3.29 11.81
CA LEU A 54 -1.66 3.46 11.98
C LEU A 54 -0.94 2.11 12.11
N GLY A 55 -1.59 1.08 12.65
CA GLY A 55 -1.05 -0.27 12.67
C GLY A 55 -0.76 -0.81 11.27
N VAL A 56 -1.66 -0.59 10.31
CA VAL A 56 -1.42 -0.99 8.91
C VAL A 56 -0.27 -0.20 8.29
N PHE A 57 -0.20 1.12 8.56
CA PHE A 57 0.94 1.92 8.09
C PHE A 57 2.26 1.47 8.70
N GLN A 58 2.28 1.08 9.98
CA GLN A 58 3.47 0.58 10.63
C GLN A 58 3.99 -0.70 9.94
N VAL A 59 3.09 -1.62 9.57
CA VAL A 59 3.47 -2.81 8.78
C VAL A 59 4.13 -2.43 7.45
N VAL A 60 3.64 -1.39 6.77
CA VAL A 60 4.24 -0.90 5.53
C VAL A 60 5.62 -0.29 5.78
N VAL A 61 5.78 0.52 6.83
CA VAL A 61 7.07 1.15 7.17
C VAL A 61 8.11 0.10 7.57
N ASP A 62 7.72 -0.89 8.35
CA ASP A 62 8.60 -1.98 8.81
C ASP A 62 9.02 -2.92 7.66
N ALA A 63 8.37 -2.86 6.50
CA ALA A 63 8.70 -3.66 5.33
C ALA A 63 9.85 -3.09 4.48
N PHE A 64 10.39 -1.91 4.83
CA PHE A 64 11.54 -1.27 4.19
C PHE A 64 12.75 -1.23 5.12
#